data_AF-A0A7C4UJH6-F1
#
_entry.id   AF-A0A7C4UJH6-F1
#
_cell.length_a   1.000
_cell.length_b   1.000
_cell.length_c   1.000
_cell.angle_alpha   90.00
_cell.angle_beta   90.00
_cell.angle_gamma   90.00
#
_symmetry.space_group_name_H-M   'P 1'
#
loop_
_entity.id
_entity.type
_entity.pdbx_description
1 polymer ?
#
loop_
_entity_poly.entity_id
_entity_poly.type
_entity_poly.pdbx_seq_one_letter_code
_entity_poly.pdbx_strand_id
1 'polypeptide(L)' 'MNPRADILSLLNGDKPASPPAFSGLIHITEEGLRSEGLAFQEIHLDAEKMARAAASTFKLTGMPS' A
#
# COMPACT_ATOMS: atom_id res chain seq x y z
N MET A 1 3.50 -17.94 2.49
CA MET A 1 4.30 -16.71 2.41
C MET A 1 3.62 -15.67 3.28
N ASN A 2 4.35 -14.95 4.13
CA ASN A 2 3.77 -13.92 5.01
C ASN A 2 4.40 -12.57 4.61
N PRO A 3 3.78 -11.81 3.67
CA PRO A 3 4.39 -10.62 3.09
C PRO A 3 4.86 -9.60 4.12
N ARG A 4 4.10 -9.44 5.21
CA ARG A 4 4.47 -8.56 6.32
C ARG A 4 5.76 -9.02 7.00
N ALA A 5 5.90 -10.31 7.28
CA ALA A 5 7.10 -10.83 7.92
C ALA A 5 8.33 -10.69 7.02
N ASP A 6 8.17 -10.93 5.72
CA ASP A 6 9.25 -10.82 4.73
C ASP A 6 9.75 -9.37 4.60
N ILE A 7 8.84 -8.39 4.56
CA ILE A 7 9.16 -6.96 4.56
C ILE A 7 9.88 -6.56 5.86
N LEU A 8 9.37 -6.98 7.02
CA LEU A 8 9.99 -6.65 8.30
C LEU A 8 11.39 -7.25 8.46
N SER A 9 11.61 -8.47 7.98
CA SER A 9 12.94 -9.10 7.95
C SER A 9 13.92 -8.28 7.11
N LEU A 10 13.52 -7.88 5.89
CA LEU A 10 14.33 -6.98 5.06
C LEU A 10 14.66 -5.65 5.78
N LEU A 11 13.67 -5.02 6.42
CA LEU A 11 13.85 -3.75 7.13
C LEU A 11 14.75 -3.89 8.39
N ASN A 12 14.83 -5.09 8.97
CA ASN A 12 15.77 -5.41 10.06
C ASN A 12 17.21 -5.68 9.57
N GLY A 13 17.46 -5.60 8.26
CA GLY A 13 18.78 -5.75 7.67
C GLY A 13 19.09 -7.15 7.12
N ASP A 14 18.11 -8.07 7.16
CA ASP A 14 18.26 -9.37 6.51
C ASP A 14 18.34 -9.17 4.98
N LYS A 15 19.12 -10.04 4.32
CA LYS A 15 19.34 -10.00 2.86
C LYS A 15 18.75 -11.25 2.23
N PRO A 16 17.42 -11.34 2.06
CA PRO A 16 16.81 -12.50 1.43
C PRO A 16 17.30 -12.65 -0.01
N ALA A 17 17.43 -13.89 -0.47
CA ALA A 17 17.84 -14.20 -1.84
C ALA A 17 16.88 -13.59 -2.90
N SER A 18 15.61 -13.41 -2.51
CA SER A 18 14.60 -12.68 -3.28
C SER A 18 13.95 -11.62 -2.39
N PRO A 19 14.34 -10.34 -2.51
CA PRO A 19 13.72 -9.26 -1.75
C PRO A 19 12.22 -9.12 -2.04
N PRO A 20 11.37 -8.85 -1.03
CA PRO A 20 9.98 -8.53 -1.28
C PRO A 20 9.85 -7.21 -2.05
N ALA A 21 8.90 -7.16 -2.98
CA ALA A 21 8.50 -5.92 -3.66
C ALA A 21 7.34 -5.28 -2.90
N PHE A 22 7.51 -4.02 -2.48
CA PHE A 22 6.49 -3.21 -1.78
C PHE A 22 6.80 -1.72 -1.94
N SER A 23 5.84 -0.85 -1.63
CA SER A 23 6.02 0.61 -1.67
C SER A 23 6.17 1.20 -0.27
N GLY A 24 7.35 1.73 0.07
CA GLY A 24 7.57 2.51 1.29
C GLY A 24 7.11 3.98 1.23
N LEU A 25 6.49 4.41 0.14
CA LEU A 25 5.99 5.78 -0.09
C LEU A 25 4.48 5.79 -0.30
N ILE A 26 3.92 6.97 -0.64
CA ILE A 26 2.50 7.13 -0.98
C ILE A 26 2.14 6.15 -2.10
N HIS A 27 1.30 5.17 -1.78
CA HIS A 27 0.87 4.10 -2.69
C HIS A 27 -0.61 4.23 -3.03
N ILE A 28 -1.01 5.40 -3.51
CA ILE A 28 -2.38 5.73 -3.91
C ILE A 28 -2.35 6.09 -5.40
N THR A 29 -3.20 5.44 -6.18
CA THR A 29 -3.31 5.64 -7.62
C THR A 29 -4.65 6.27 -7.98
N GLU A 30 -4.71 6.94 -9.13
CA GLU A 30 -5.96 7.50 -9.66
C GLU A 30 -7.04 6.42 -9.83
N GLU A 31 -6.66 5.25 -10.35
CA GLU A 31 -7.57 4.10 -10.52
C GLU A 31 -8.06 3.56 -9.16
N GLY A 32 -7.17 3.49 -8.16
CA GLY A 32 -7.54 3.09 -6.79
C GLY A 32 -8.57 4.03 -6.17
N LEU A 33 -8.37 5.34 -6.28
CA LEU A 33 -9.32 6.35 -5.82
C LEU A 33 -10.67 6.26 -6.54
N ARG A 34 -10.64 6.09 -7.86
CA ARG A 34 -11.83 5.92 -8.69
C ARG A 34 -12.65 4.70 -8.27
N SER A 35 -11.98 3.57 -7.98
CA SER A 35 -12.64 2.33 -7.54
C SER A 35 -13.37 2.46 -6.19
N GLU A 36 -12.92 3.38 -5.33
CA GLU A 36 -13.51 3.67 -4.02
C GLU A 36 -14.48 4.87 -4.04
N GLY A 37 -14.61 5.57 -5.18
CA GLY A 37 -15.41 6.78 -5.31
C GLY A 37 -14.86 7.96 -4.50
N LEU A 38 -13.54 8.08 -4.39
CA LEU A 38 -12.85 9.08 -3.58
C LEU A 38 -12.10 10.11 -4.41
N ALA A 39 -11.99 11.34 -3.91
CA ALA A 39 -11.15 12.38 -4.48
C ALA A 39 -9.89 12.60 -3.63
N PHE A 40 -8.72 12.75 -4.26
CA PHE A 40 -7.43 12.76 -3.56
C PHE A 40 -7.35 13.81 -2.45
N GLN A 41 -7.75 15.05 -2.71
CA GLN A 41 -7.70 16.11 -1.70
C GLN A 41 -8.57 15.81 -0.46
N GLU A 42 -9.66 15.07 -0.60
CA GLU A 42 -10.60 14.81 0.49
C GLU A 42 -10.11 13.71 1.43
N ILE A 43 -9.31 12.77 0.93
CA ILE A 43 -8.81 11.67 1.76
C ILE A 43 -7.89 12.18 2.87
N HIS A 44 -7.26 13.35 2.67
CA HIS A 44 -6.39 13.96 3.68
C HIS A 44 -7.15 14.59 4.85
N LEU A 45 -8.46 14.76 4.72
CA LEU A 45 -9.32 15.40 5.72
C LEU A 45 -10.17 14.39 6.50
N ASP A 46 -10.18 13.12 6.08
CA ASP A 46 -11.04 12.08 6.63
C ASP A 46 -10.29 10.75 6.74
N ALA A 47 -10.21 10.22 7.97
CA ALA A 47 -9.44 9.02 8.27
C ALA A 47 -10.00 7.75 7.59
N GLU A 48 -11.33 7.63 7.48
CA GLU A 48 -11.96 6.49 6.84
C GLU A 48 -11.68 6.50 5.33
N LYS A 49 -11.82 7.66 4.69
CA LYS A 49 -11.45 7.84 3.29
C LYS A 49 -9.97 7.56 3.06
N MET A 50 -9.07 8.02 3.95
CA MET A 50 -7.64 7.73 3.86
C MET A 50 -7.36 6.23 3.92
N ALA A 51 -7.95 5.51 4.88
CA ALA A 51 -7.75 4.08 5.04
C ALA A 51 -8.22 3.30 3.80
N ARG A 52 -9.39 3.67 3.25
CA ARG A 52 -9.92 3.07 2.01
C ARG A 52 -9.01 3.34 0.82
N ALA A 53 -8.55 4.58 0.65
CA ALA A 53 -7.63 4.97 -0.42
C ALA A 53 -6.27 4.24 -0.31
N ALA A 54 -5.70 4.13 0.89
CA ALA A 54 -4.44 3.43 1.12
C ALA A 54 -4.54 1.91 0.80
N ALA A 55 -5.69 1.29 1.05
CA ALA A 55 -5.93 -0.11 0.72
C ALA A 55 -6.19 -0.36 -0.78
N SER A 56 -6.64 0.65 -1.52
CA SER A 56 -7.16 0.49 -2.89
C SER A 56 -6.13 -0.09 -3.87
N THR A 57 -4.89 0.38 -3.86
CA THR A 57 -3.86 -0.11 -4.78
C THR A 57 -3.51 -1.57 -4.55
N PHE A 58 -3.47 -2.03 -3.29
CA PHE A 58 -3.29 -3.44 -2.97
C PHE A 58 -4.47 -4.29 -3.48
N LYS A 59 -5.71 -3.82 -3.30
CA LYS A 59 -6.89 -4.53 -3.83
C LYS A 59 -6.86 -4.70 -5.35
N LEU A 60 -6.30 -3.72 -6.08
CA LEU A 60 -6.20 -3.76 -7.54
C LEU A 60 -5.03 -4.61 -8.06
N THR A 61 -3.88 -4.55 -7.39
CA THR A 61 -2.61 -5.05 -7.95
C THR A 61 -2.00 -6.22 -7.18
N GLY A 62 -2.42 -6.42 -5.93
CA GLY A 62 -1.77 -7.32 -4.98
C GLY A 62 -0.41 -6.83 -4.46
N MET A 63 0.07 -5.65 -4.88
CA MET A 63 1.35 -5.11 -4.44
C MET A 63 1.23 -4.49 -3.03
N PRO A 64 2.01 -4.96 -2.04
CA PRO A 64 1.98 -4.41 -0.69
C PRO A 64 2.53 -2.98 -0.60
N SER A 65 2.13 -2.29 0.47
CA SER A 65 2.72 -1.04 0.96
C SER A 65 3.43 -1.30 2.29
#